data_AF-A0A2E3WUG9-F1
#
_entry.id   AF-A0A2E3WUG9-F1
#
_cell.length_a   1.000
_cell.length_b   1.000
_cell.length_c   1.000
_cell.angle_alpha   90.00
_cell.angle_beta   90.00
_cell.angle_gamma   90.00
#
_symmetry.space_group_name_H-M   'P 1'
#
loop_
_entity.id
_entity.type
_entity.pdbx_description
1 polymer ?
#
loop_
_entity_poly.entity_id
_entity_poly.type
_entity_poly.pdbx_seq_one_letter_code
_entity_poly.pdbx_strand_id
1 'polypeptide(L)'
;MKYFLVGHRGVGKTTLLNEVGKLDSEFIGIDLDAEVAKRVGKSIFEIFEMEGEKQFRRYEEETLRHCLANCTDEKDYLIALGAGYQGEIPDSSVVIWIQRSTDVDGRTFLDRPDWSRSELGTEAYMSRFPQRQEYYKKISDLEWMVPEGVHSQSAKSFLNFIKSNPEGPYGDFDFTLDNKSIENSFLIHRLIQLGIRRFEIRDDLIEELVAKKFMERVGAEKILLSCRTVNGWGPKLFERVGLVDWPAEWGKCPEEVDHILSVHGKGNQLKSYSKLLVENRTSFTVGFKLALSVESFEQLAEGHKWYLEDSQRRSFLPMSKEGRWQWYRQLKGISMQLHFLRLGWGLGVNDQPLFFSHHLYSVLPFKEFAAVIGDPIHHSWTPSFQYDYFAKHAIPVVGIKLTEMDVDNGFLNWLHEIGLKFAAVTSPIKKRVYDWVENHKNSKVIGEAYGSSVNTLLWKGGEVAATNTDAVGFQALVAEHVAGKVAVWGGGGTEGIIRESIPKAIFYSARSGAPRGDRVSMEEPDLVVWAVGAQHLDSIQWPPKHWKPGVVIDLNYSENSPGREYAKKSGAEYISGSEMFKHQGLAQQQFWELQ
;
A
#
# COMPACT_ATOMS: atom_id res chain seq x y z
N MET A 1 -27.49 5.03 -7.26
CA MET A 1 -26.73 3.75 -7.36
C MET A 1 -26.43 3.23 -5.96
N LYS A 2 -26.24 1.92 -5.77
CA LYS A 2 -25.88 1.34 -4.46
C LYS A 2 -24.51 0.66 -4.56
N TYR A 3 -23.57 1.09 -3.73
CA TYR A 3 -22.22 0.56 -3.65
C TYR A 3 -22.02 -0.15 -2.31
N PHE A 4 -21.71 -1.44 -2.35
CA PHE A 4 -21.47 -2.25 -1.15
C PHE A 4 -19.98 -2.42 -0.91
N LEU A 5 -19.48 -1.98 0.23
CA LEU A 5 -18.10 -2.17 0.63
C LEU A 5 -17.97 -3.45 1.44
N VAL A 6 -17.22 -4.41 0.89
CA VAL A 6 -16.82 -5.65 1.58
C VAL A 6 -15.33 -5.66 1.83
N GLY A 7 -14.87 -6.48 2.77
CA GLY A 7 -13.45 -6.58 3.12
C GLY A 7 -13.24 -6.81 4.61
N HIS A 8 -12.00 -7.05 4.99
CA HIS A 8 -11.64 -7.38 6.37
C HIS A 8 -11.96 -6.25 7.35
N ARG A 9 -12.04 -6.60 8.63
CA ARG A 9 -12.13 -5.60 9.70
C ARG A 9 -10.81 -4.82 9.76
N GLY A 10 -10.87 -3.52 10.05
CA GLY A 10 -9.67 -2.65 10.10
C GLY A 10 -9.18 -2.17 8.73
N VAL A 11 -9.67 -2.72 7.61
CA VAL A 11 -9.24 -2.32 6.25
C VAL A 11 -9.61 -0.86 5.89
N GLY A 12 -10.48 -0.22 6.67
CA GLY A 12 -10.84 1.19 6.50
C GLY A 12 -12.15 1.46 5.76
N LYS A 13 -13.10 0.50 5.72
CA LYS A 13 -14.42 0.69 5.07
C LYS A 13 -15.19 1.87 5.65
N THR A 14 -15.35 1.92 6.98
CA THR A 14 -16.02 3.02 7.68
C THR A 14 -15.30 4.35 7.46
N THR A 15 -13.96 4.35 7.46
CA THR A 15 -13.20 5.57 7.19
C THR A 15 -13.39 6.06 5.76
N LEU A 16 -13.32 5.18 4.77
CA LEU A 16 -13.59 5.52 3.37
C LEU A 16 -14.99 6.09 3.20
N LEU A 17 -15.98 5.47 3.84
CA LEU A 17 -17.38 5.92 3.83
C LEU A 17 -17.54 7.33 4.38
N ASN A 18 -16.92 7.61 5.54
CA ASN A 18 -16.98 8.93 6.17
C ASN A 18 -16.25 9.98 5.33
N GLU A 19 -15.08 9.67 4.78
CA GLU A 19 -14.32 10.60 3.95
C GLU A 19 -15.03 10.91 2.63
N VAL A 20 -15.67 9.92 2.00
CA VAL A 20 -16.50 10.15 0.81
C VAL A 20 -17.68 11.07 1.13
N GLY A 21 -18.39 10.84 2.25
CA GLY A 21 -19.52 11.71 2.65
C GLY A 21 -19.11 13.15 2.98
N LYS A 22 -17.86 13.38 3.42
CA LYS A 22 -17.30 14.73 3.59
C LYS A 22 -16.99 15.40 2.26
N LEU A 23 -16.51 14.64 1.28
CA LEU A 23 -16.16 15.14 -0.05
C LEU A 23 -17.40 15.38 -0.91
N ASP A 24 -18.47 14.63 -0.66
CA ASP A 24 -19.68 14.67 -1.47
C ASP A 24 -20.93 14.37 -0.63
N SER A 25 -21.70 15.43 -0.35
CA SER A 25 -22.93 15.34 0.42
C SER A 25 -24.08 14.62 -0.29
N GLU A 26 -23.95 14.31 -1.59
CA GLU A 26 -24.94 13.51 -2.31
C GLU A 26 -24.82 12.01 -1.99
N PHE A 27 -23.66 11.57 -1.50
CA PHE A 27 -23.46 10.21 -1.06
C PHE A 27 -24.01 10.00 0.35
N ILE A 28 -24.90 9.03 0.48
CA ILE A 28 -25.41 8.57 1.77
C ILE A 28 -24.57 7.38 2.23
N GLY A 29 -23.74 7.60 3.24
CA GLY A 29 -22.95 6.56 3.89
C GLY A 29 -23.78 5.78 4.92
N ILE A 30 -23.78 4.45 4.84
CA ILE A 30 -24.40 3.54 5.81
C ILE A 30 -23.34 2.56 6.33
N ASP A 31 -22.97 2.66 7.60
CA ASP A 31 -22.19 1.62 8.29
C ASP A 31 -23.15 0.63 8.95
N LEU A 32 -23.19 -0.60 8.42
CA LEU A 32 -24.16 -1.61 8.88
C LEU A 32 -23.95 -1.99 10.35
N ASP A 33 -22.70 -2.08 10.82
CA ASP A 33 -22.42 -2.40 12.22
C ASP A 33 -22.96 -1.27 13.14
N ALA A 34 -22.80 -0.01 12.73
CA ALA A 34 -23.33 1.13 13.47
C ALA A 34 -24.88 1.17 13.47
N GLU A 35 -25.51 0.89 12.32
CA GLU A 35 -26.97 0.84 12.23
C GLU A 35 -27.57 -0.33 13.03
N VAL A 36 -26.89 -1.48 13.10
CA VAL A 36 -27.30 -2.60 13.97
C VAL A 36 -27.26 -2.17 15.43
N ALA A 37 -26.14 -1.59 15.89
CA ALA A 37 -26.00 -1.14 17.27
C ALA A 37 -27.07 -0.11 17.65
N LYS A 38 -27.35 0.84 16.75
CA LYS A 38 -28.40 1.85 16.92
C LYS A 38 -29.80 1.24 16.97
N ARG A 39 -30.13 0.28 16.09
CA ARG A 39 -31.45 -0.36 16.02
C ARG A 39 -31.72 -1.26 17.21
N VAL A 40 -30.72 -2.01 17.67
CA VAL A 40 -30.83 -2.95 18.79
C VAL A 40 -30.71 -2.23 20.15
N GLY A 41 -30.06 -1.07 20.19
CA GLY A 41 -29.80 -0.32 21.42
C GLY A 41 -28.72 -0.95 22.29
N LYS A 42 -27.85 -1.78 21.70
CA LYS A 42 -26.73 -2.47 22.36
C LYS A 42 -25.47 -2.30 21.53
N SER A 43 -24.32 -2.24 22.18
CA SER A 43 -23.03 -2.32 21.48
C SER A 43 -22.86 -3.70 20.83
N ILE A 44 -22.05 -3.76 19.77
CA ILE A 44 -21.71 -5.02 19.12
C ILE A 44 -21.06 -5.98 20.12
N PHE A 45 -20.25 -5.47 21.05
CA PHE A 45 -19.67 -6.25 22.14
C PHE A 45 -20.76 -6.94 22.98
N GLU A 46 -21.76 -6.20 23.45
CA GLU A 46 -22.86 -6.74 24.27
C GLU A 46 -23.71 -7.75 23.51
N ILE A 47 -24.00 -7.51 22.23
CA ILE A 47 -24.74 -8.47 21.39
C ILE A 47 -23.99 -9.80 21.31
N PHE A 48 -22.67 -9.75 21.09
CA PHE A 48 -21.85 -10.96 21.02
C PHE A 48 -21.76 -11.71 22.35
N GLU A 49 -21.53 -11.00 23.45
CA GLU A 49 -21.43 -11.60 24.78
C GLU A 49 -22.76 -12.20 25.26
N MET A 50 -23.89 -11.51 25.02
CA MET A 50 -25.19 -11.90 25.59
C MET A 50 -26.01 -12.80 24.65
N GLU A 51 -25.91 -12.63 23.33
CA GLU A 51 -26.82 -13.26 22.35
C GLU A 51 -26.08 -14.11 21.30
N GLY A 52 -24.78 -13.90 21.12
CA GLY A 52 -23.92 -14.67 20.23
C GLY A 52 -24.00 -14.30 18.74
N GLU A 53 -23.08 -14.85 17.94
CA GLU A 53 -22.89 -14.49 16.53
C GLU A 53 -24.11 -14.77 15.66
N LYS A 54 -24.81 -15.89 15.90
CA LYS A 54 -25.98 -16.26 15.07
C LYS A 54 -27.09 -15.21 15.16
N GLN A 55 -27.33 -14.66 16.35
CA GLN A 55 -28.33 -13.62 16.53
C GLN A 55 -27.86 -12.29 15.93
N PHE A 56 -26.57 -11.96 16.07
CA PHE A 56 -25.99 -10.81 15.38
C PHE A 56 -26.17 -10.87 13.85
N ARG A 57 -25.95 -12.04 13.23
CA ARG A 57 -26.17 -12.20 11.77
C ARG A 57 -27.62 -11.93 11.35
N ARG A 58 -28.59 -12.32 12.17
CA ARG A 58 -30.01 -11.99 11.92
C ARG A 58 -30.26 -10.48 12.01
N TYR A 59 -29.68 -9.81 13.00
CA TYR A 59 -29.77 -8.36 13.10
C TYR A 59 -29.12 -7.65 11.91
N GLU A 60 -27.99 -8.13 11.40
CA GLU A 60 -27.37 -7.58 10.18
C GLU A 60 -28.32 -7.67 8.97
N GLU A 61 -28.93 -8.84 8.73
CA GLU A 61 -29.87 -9.04 7.62
C GLU A 61 -31.13 -8.16 7.74
N GLU A 62 -31.76 -8.14 8.92
CA GLU A 62 -32.95 -7.32 9.17
C GLU A 62 -32.66 -5.83 9.05
N THR A 63 -31.51 -5.39 9.55
CA THR A 63 -31.09 -3.99 9.49
C THR A 63 -30.76 -3.59 8.07
N LEU A 64 -30.04 -4.43 7.30
CA LEU A 64 -29.75 -4.13 5.91
C LEU A 64 -31.04 -4.01 5.10
N ARG A 65 -31.99 -4.94 5.27
CA ARG A 65 -33.30 -4.87 4.60
C ARG A 65 -34.02 -3.56 4.90
N HIS A 66 -33.98 -3.12 6.15
CA HIS A 66 -34.55 -1.85 6.56
C HIS A 66 -33.83 -0.64 5.95
N CYS A 67 -32.50 -0.64 5.91
CA CYS A 67 -31.71 0.42 5.27
C CYS A 67 -32.03 0.51 3.77
N LEU A 68 -32.11 -0.62 3.08
CA LEU A 68 -32.42 -0.69 1.65
C LEU A 68 -33.83 -0.22 1.33
N ALA A 69 -34.81 -0.50 2.20
CA ALA A 69 -36.18 0.00 2.05
C ALA A 69 -36.27 1.55 2.13
N ASN A 70 -35.30 2.21 2.75
CA ASN A 70 -35.21 3.67 2.84
C ASN A 70 -34.29 4.28 1.77
N CYS A 71 -33.73 3.47 0.87
CA CYS A 71 -32.94 3.98 -0.24
C CYS A 71 -33.84 4.51 -1.36
N THR A 72 -33.47 5.65 -1.93
CA THR A 72 -34.17 6.28 -3.07
C THR A 72 -33.31 6.20 -4.34
N ASP A 73 -33.92 6.41 -5.51
CA ASP A 73 -33.17 6.41 -6.77
C ASP A 73 -32.48 7.75 -7.05
N GLU A 74 -32.80 8.81 -6.28
CA GLU A 74 -32.21 10.16 -6.42
C GLU A 74 -30.83 10.29 -5.77
N LYS A 75 -30.39 9.29 -5.00
CA LYS A 75 -29.14 9.33 -4.24
C LYS A 75 -28.25 8.12 -4.53
N ASP A 76 -26.96 8.34 -4.35
CA ASP A 76 -25.98 7.27 -4.31
C ASP A 76 -25.75 6.83 -2.86
N TYR A 77 -25.73 5.52 -2.64
CA TYR A 77 -25.56 4.93 -1.31
C TYR A 77 -24.25 4.16 -1.26
N LEU A 78 -23.46 4.40 -0.22
CA LEU A 78 -22.23 3.68 0.07
C LEU A 78 -22.41 2.91 1.38
N ILE A 79 -22.54 1.59 1.28
CA ILE A 79 -22.95 0.71 2.37
C ILE A 79 -21.78 -0.16 2.79
N ALA A 80 -21.21 0.09 3.97
CA ALA A 80 -20.15 -0.73 4.55
C ALA A 80 -20.73 -1.93 5.30
N LEU A 81 -20.39 -3.14 4.84
CA LEU A 81 -20.84 -4.38 5.46
C LEU A 81 -19.87 -4.87 6.53
N GLY A 82 -20.39 -5.59 7.54
CA GLY A 82 -19.57 -6.27 8.53
C GLY A 82 -18.66 -7.32 7.87
N ALA A 83 -17.44 -7.51 8.40
CA ALA A 83 -16.44 -8.40 7.79
C ALA A 83 -16.86 -9.87 7.69
N GLY A 84 -17.92 -10.29 8.40
CA GLY A 84 -18.47 -11.64 8.29
C GLY A 84 -19.87 -11.70 7.71
N TYR A 85 -20.37 -10.61 7.12
CA TYR A 85 -21.67 -10.59 6.48
C TYR A 85 -21.70 -11.59 5.32
N GLN A 86 -22.74 -12.41 5.26
CA GLN A 86 -22.95 -13.44 4.23
C GLN A 86 -24.37 -13.45 3.67
N GLY A 87 -25.19 -12.44 4.01
CA GLY A 87 -26.56 -12.33 3.52
C GLY A 87 -26.65 -11.89 2.06
N GLU A 88 -27.88 -11.71 1.58
CA GLU A 88 -28.17 -11.32 0.19
C GLU A 88 -27.79 -9.85 -0.07
N ILE A 89 -27.10 -9.63 -1.20
CA ILE A 89 -26.81 -8.30 -1.74
C ILE A 89 -27.63 -8.15 -3.03
N PRO A 90 -28.35 -7.02 -3.26
CA PRO A 90 -29.18 -6.88 -4.46
C PRO A 90 -28.34 -6.86 -5.75
N ASP A 91 -28.74 -7.64 -6.76
CA ASP A 91 -28.05 -7.77 -8.07
C ASP A 91 -27.88 -6.45 -8.84
N SER A 92 -28.69 -5.44 -8.53
CA SER A 92 -28.60 -4.09 -9.14
C SER A 92 -27.49 -3.21 -8.53
N SER A 93 -26.73 -3.74 -7.58
CA SER A 93 -25.71 -3.01 -6.83
C SER A 93 -24.31 -3.30 -7.38
N VAL A 94 -23.34 -2.47 -6.99
CA VAL A 94 -21.92 -2.71 -7.26
C VAL A 94 -21.23 -3.10 -5.96
N VAL A 95 -20.66 -4.30 -5.90
CA VAL A 95 -19.90 -4.81 -4.76
C VAL A 95 -18.42 -4.50 -4.94
N ILE A 96 -17.86 -3.74 -4.01
CA ILE A 96 -16.47 -3.30 -4.03
C ILE A 96 -15.72 -3.92 -2.85
N TRP A 97 -14.72 -4.72 -3.14
CA TRP A 97 -13.84 -5.31 -2.15
C TRP A 97 -12.69 -4.37 -1.81
N ILE A 98 -12.78 -3.75 -0.64
CA ILE A 98 -11.73 -2.90 -0.06
C ILE A 98 -10.65 -3.76 0.57
N GLN A 99 -9.40 -3.47 0.22
CA GLN A 99 -8.23 -4.27 0.59
C GLN A 99 -7.02 -3.40 0.95
N ARG A 100 -6.12 -3.93 1.77
CA ARG A 100 -4.76 -3.37 2.01
C ARG A 100 -3.68 -4.42 1.78
N SER A 101 -2.47 -3.95 1.45
CA SER A 101 -1.29 -4.80 1.33
C SER A 101 -0.94 -5.54 2.61
N THR A 102 -1.25 -4.94 3.75
CA THR A 102 -1.03 -5.41 5.13
C THR A 102 -2.13 -6.32 5.67
N ASP A 103 -3.24 -6.53 4.93
CA ASP A 103 -4.32 -7.38 5.44
C ASP A 103 -3.84 -8.82 5.70
N VAL A 104 -2.77 -9.26 5.03
CA VAL A 104 -2.11 -10.55 5.23
C VAL A 104 -1.28 -10.62 6.52
N ASP A 105 -0.94 -9.47 7.12
CA ASP A 105 -0.09 -9.38 8.32
C ASP A 105 -0.89 -9.60 9.63
N GLY A 106 -2.22 -9.70 9.52
CA GLY A 106 -3.12 -9.81 10.66
C GLY A 106 -3.42 -8.46 11.33
N ARG A 107 -4.44 -8.44 12.19
CA ARG A 107 -4.81 -7.26 12.99
C ARG A 107 -5.31 -7.69 14.37
N THR A 108 -4.95 -6.95 15.40
CA THR A 108 -5.43 -7.13 16.78
C THR A 108 -6.43 -6.03 17.13
N PHE A 109 -7.62 -6.42 17.57
CA PHE A 109 -8.71 -5.51 17.94
C PHE A 109 -8.94 -5.49 19.46
N LEU A 110 -9.10 -4.28 20.01
CA LEU A 110 -9.29 -4.04 21.44
C LEU A 110 -10.78 -3.86 21.82
N ASP A 111 -11.62 -3.53 20.85
CA ASP A 111 -13.02 -3.11 21.01
C ASP A 111 -14.04 -4.27 20.91
N ARG A 112 -13.58 -5.52 20.75
CA ARG A 112 -14.44 -6.71 20.63
C ARG A 112 -13.76 -7.96 21.20
N PRO A 113 -14.51 -8.92 21.79
CA PRO A 113 -13.90 -10.16 22.24
C PRO A 113 -13.37 -10.95 21.04
N ASP A 114 -12.24 -11.65 21.24
CA ASP A 114 -11.82 -12.69 20.30
C ASP A 114 -12.80 -13.87 20.41
N TRP A 115 -13.18 -14.44 19.26
CA TRP A 115 -14.27 -15.41 19.15
C TRP A 115 -14.05 -16.67 20.00
N SER A 116 -12.81 -17.15 20.06
CA SER A 116 -12.43 -18.24 20.94
C SER A 116 -11.56 -17.66 22.06
N ARG A 117 -11.79 -18.09 23.29
CA ARG A 117 -10.87 -17.79 24.41
C ARG A 117 -9.48 -18.42 24.18
N SER A 118 -9.33 -19.27 23.17
CA SER A 118 -8.09 -19.95 22.79
C SER A 118 -7.26 -19.25 21.71
N GLU A 119 -7.87 -18.46 20.81
CA GLU A 119 -7.18 -17.68 19.77
C GLU A 119 -7.14 -16.21 20.20
N LEU A 120 -5.96 -15.68 20.48
CA LEU A 120 -5.78 -14.29 20.92
C LEU A 120 -5.00 -13.49 19.88
N GLY A 121 -5.28 -12.19 19.79
CA GLY A 121 -4.52 -11.28 18.94
C GLY A 121 -4.72 -11.53 17.45
N THR A 122 -3.61 -11.64 16.71
CA THR A 122 -3.65 -11.82 15.24
C THR A 122 -4.13 -13.21 14.81
N GLU A 123 -4.05 -14.23 15.67
CA GLU A 123 -4.44 -15.60 15.34
C GLU A 123 -5.93 -15.71 14.99
N ALA A 124 -6.78 -15.05 15.77
CA ALA A 124 -8.23 -15.02 15.54
C ALA A 124 -8.61 -14.33 14.21
N TYR A 125 -7.79 -13.39 13.74
CA TYR A 125 -7.96 -12.78 12.43
C TYR A 125 -7.52 -13.74 11.32
N MET A 126 -6.35 -14.36 11.50
CA MET A 126 -5.73 -15.23 10.49
C MET A 126 -6.52 -16.53 10.28
N SER A 127 -7.18 -17.07 11.31
CA SER A 127 -7.99 -18.29 11.20
C SER A 127 -9.17 -18.17 10.24
N ARG A 128 -9.70 -16.94 10.05
CA ARG A 128 -10.81 -16.63 9.12
C ARG A 128 -10.35 -15.99 7.81
N PHE A 129 -9.06 -15.61 7.71
CA PHE A 129 -8.55 -14.83 6.59
C PHE A 129 -8.73 -15.55 5.24
N PRO A 130 -8.31 -16.82 5.06
CA PRO A 130 -8.41 -17.49 3.76
C PRO A 130 -9.85 -17.64 3.26
N GLN A 131 -10.79 -18.06 4.11
CA GLN A 131 -12.18 -18.26 3.72
C GLN A 131 -12.85 -16.93 3.34
N ARG A 132 -12.50 -15.83 4.03
CA ARG A 132 -12.97 -14.49 3.70
C ARG A 132 -12.39 -13.97 2.38
N GLN A 133 -11.11 -14.20 2.11
CA GLN A 133 -10.50 -13.84 0.82
C GLN A 133 -11.25 -14.48 -0.35
N GLU A 134 -11.53 -15.78 -0.26
CA GLU A 134 -12.28 -16.51 -1.28
C GLU A 134 -13.71 -15.98 -1.44
N TYR A 135 -14.39 -15.73 -0.32
CA TYR A 135 -15.73 -15.15 -0.32
C TYR A 135 -15.76 -13.77 -0.98
N TYR A 136 -14.92 -12.83 -0.56
CA TYR A 136 -14.89 -11.47 -1.11
C TYR A 136 -14.54 -11.46 -2.60
N LYS A 137 -13.59 -12.30 -3.03
CA LYS A 137 -13.24 -12.44 -4.45
C LYS A 137 -14.42 -12.93 -5.29
N LYS A 138 -15.23 -13.85 -4.74
CA LYS A 138 -16.40 -14.42 -5.41
C LYS A 138 -17.52 -13.39 -5.59
N ILE A 139 -17.81 -12.59 -4.56
CA ILE A 139 -18.99 -11.68 -4.57
C ILE A 139 -18.70 -10.29 -5.14
N SER A 140 -17.43 -9.90 -5.23
CA SER A 140 -17.08 -8.54 -5.65
C SER A 140 -17.18 -8.35 -7.16
N ASP A 141 -17.70 -7.20 -7.58
CA ASP A 141 -17.59 -6.72 -8.95
C ASP A 141 -16.24 -6.04 -9.17
N LEU A 142 -15.75 -5.35 -8.15
CA LEU A 142 -14.52 -4.56 -8.18
C LEU A 142 -13.63 -4.88 -6.98
N GLU A 143 -12.33 -4.85 -7.21
CA GLU A 143 -11.32 -4.83 -6.15
C GLU A 143 -10.77 -3.41 -6.03
N TRP A 144 -10.65 -2.89 -4.81
CA TRP A 144 -10.11 -1.56 -4.57
C TRP A 144 -9.12 -1.57 -3.41
N MET A 145 -7.85 -1.36 -3.74
CA MET A 145 -6.80 -1.23 -2.73
C MET A 145 -6.81 0.17 -2.14
N VAL A 146 -6.66 0.27 -0.82
CA VAL A 146 -6.43 1.55 -0.12
C VAL A 146 -5.05 1.53 0.56
N PRO A 147 -4.35 2.67 0.63
CA PRO A 147 -3.10 2.73 1.36
C PRO A 147 -3.32 2.68 2.87
N GLU A 148 -2.25 2.40 3.61
CA GLU A 148 -2.22 2.54 5.06
C GLU A 148 -2.20 4.02 5.49
N GLY A 149 -2.73 4.33 6.68
CA GLY A 149 -2.71 5.70 7.24
C GLY A 149 -3.85 6.61 6.79
N VAL A 150 -3.54 7.83 6.35
CA VAL A 150 -4.53 8.89 6.04
C VAL A 150 -5.31 8.59 4.75
N HIS A 151 -6.64 8.68 4.80
CA HIS A 151 -7.54 8.16 3.75
C HIS A 151 -8.21 9.21 2.86
N SER A 152 -8.09 10.51 3.15
CA SER A 152 -8.80 11.58 2.43
C SER A 152 -8.54 11.52 0.91
N GLN A 153 -7.29 11.25 0.51
CA GLN A 153 -6.92 11.21 -0.90
C GLN A 153 -7.29 9.91 -1.59
N SER A 154 -7.24 8.77 -0.88
CA SER A 154 -7.80 7.54 -1.44
C SER A 154 -9.31 7.64 -1.62
N ALA A 155 -10.00 8.36 -0.71
CA ALA A 155 -11.43 8.63 -0.82
C ALA A 155 -11.74 9.54 -2.01
N LYS A 156 -10.94 10.58 -2.26
CA LYS A 156 -11.07 11.42 -3.47
C LYS A 156 -10.89 10.62 -4.75
N SER A 157 -9.85 9.78 -4.83
CA SER A 157 -9.64 8.92 -6.00
C SER A 157 -10.76 7.89 -6.17
N PHE A 158 -11.26 7.33 -5.08
CA PHE A 158 -12.38 6.39 -5.09
C PHE A 158 -13.65 7.07 -5.60
N LEU A 159 -13.97 8.25 -5.07
CA LEU A 159 -15.11 9.06 -5.48
C LEU A 159 -15.04 9.42 -6.96
N ASN A 160 -13.88 9.88 -7.44
CA ASN A 160 -13.65 10.20 -8.85
C ASN A 160 -13.91 8.98 -9.76
N PHE A 161 -13.46 7.80 -9.35
CA PHE A 161 -13.70 6.56 -10.08
C PHE A 161 -15.19 6.22 -10.14
N ILE A 162 -15.90 6.23 -9.02
CA ILE A 162 -17.33 5.83 -8.99
C ILE A 162 -18.26 6.87 -9.63
N LYS A 163 -17.95 8.17 -9.56
CA LYS A 163 -18.73 9.25 -10.22
C LYS A 163 -18.34 9.49 -11.68
N SER A 164 -17.19 8.98 -12.14
CA SER A 164 -16.68 9.20 -13.50
C SER A 164 -16.40 10.67 -13.80
N ASN A 165 -15.75 11.38 -12.87
CA ASN A 165 -15.35 12.76 -13.14
C ASN A 165 -14.23 12.77 -14.20
N PRO A 166 -14.47 13.29 -15.43
CA PRO A 166 -13.51 13.24 -16.52
C PRO A 166 -12.34 14.22 -16.35
N GLU A 167 -12.39 15.12 -15.36
CA GLU A 167 -11.31 16.07 -15.06
C GLU A 167 -10.07 15.43 -14.40
N GLY A 168 -10.07 14.11 -14.23
CA GLY A 168 -8.95 13.37 -13.67
C GLY A 168 -7.89 13.03 -14.73
N PRO A 169 -6.59 13.05 -14.39
CA PRO A 169 -5.45 12.80 -15.28
C PRO A 169 -5.25 11.31 -15.61
N TYR A 170 -6.35 10.63 -15.94
CA TYR A 170 -6.46 9.19 -16.16
C TYR A 170 -6.27 8.80 -17.64
N GLY A 171 -5.99 9.77 -18.51
CA GLY A 171 -5.95 9.60 -19.97
C GLY A 171 -4.80 8.74 -20.53
N ASP A 172 -3.75 8.51 -19.75
CA ASP A 172 -2.45 8.06 -20.28
C ASP A 172 -2.08 6.61 -19.93
N PHE A 173 -2.97 5.84 -19.31
CA PHE A 173 -2.66 4.46 -18.90
C PHE A 173 -3.42 3.38 -19.68
N ASP A 174 -2.83 2.20 -19.71
CA ASP A 174 -3.39 0.97 -20.25
C ASP A 174 -3.95 0.08 -19.13
N PHE A 175 -5.02 -0.66 -19.40
CA PHE A 175 -5.63 -1.58 -18.43
C PHE A 175 -5.72 -2.98 -19.00
N THR A 176 -5.06 -3.93 -18.35
CA THR A 176 -5.10 -5.34 -18.77
C THR A 176 -6.40 -5.99 -18.32
N LEU A 177 -7.10 -6.57 -19.28
CA LEU A 177 -8.35 -7.30 -19.04
C LEU A 177 -8.08 -8.78 -18.76
N ASP A 178 -8.93 -9.33 -17.92
CA ASP A 178 -9.13 -10.75 -17.68
C ASP A 178 -10.59 -11.13 -17.97
N ASN A 179 -10.93 -12.42 -17.84
CA ASN A 179 -12.29 -12.89 -18.13
C ASN A 179 -13.36 -12.23 -17.25
N LYS A 180 -13.04 -11.84 -16.00
CA LYS A 180 -14.00 -11.18 -15.11
C LYS A 180 -14.21 -9.72 -15.48
N SER A 181 -13.14 -9.00 -15.76
CA SER A 181 -13.15 -7.55 -16.04
C SER A 181 -13.65 -7.22 -17.44
N ILE A 182 -13.39 -8.06 -18.45
CA ILE A 182 -13.90 -7.85 -19.82
C ILE A 182 -15.43 -7.91 -19.91
N GLU A 183 -16.06 -8.70 -19.05
CA GLU A 183 -17.52 -8.84 -18.97
C GLU A 183 -18.17 -7.82 -18.02
N ASN A 184 -17.38 -7.14 -17.18
CA ASN A 184 -17.87 -6.16 -16.21
C ASN A 184 -18.21 -4.83 -16.90
N SER A 185 -19.46 -4.70 -17.36
CA SER A 185 -19.96 -3.50 -18.05
C SER A 185 -19.80 -2.20 -17.25
N PHE A 186 -19.97 -2.25 -15.92
CA PHE A 186 -19.77 -1.08 -15.05
C PHE A 186 -18.32 -0.63 -15.10
N LEU A 187 -17.37 -1.55 -14.88
CA LEU A 187 -15.94 -1.26 -14.93
C LEU A 187 -15.51 -0.67 -16.28
N ILE A 188 -15.90 -1.32 -17.38
CA ILE A 188 -15.52 -0.88 -18.72
C ILE A 188 -16.06 0.52 -19.01
N HIS A 189 -17.33 0.77 -18.68
CA HIS A 189 -17.93 2.09 -18.85
C HIS A 189 -17.20 3.15 -18.02
N ARG A 190 -16.84 2.84 -16.76
CA ARG A 190 -16.05 3.75 -15.90
C ARG A 190 -14.68 4.05 -16.49
N LEU A 191 -13.95 3.03 -16.94
CA LEU A 191 -12.62 3.23 -17.54
C LEU A 191 -12.69 4.07 -18.83
N ILE A 192 -13.70 3.87 -19.68
CA ILE A 192 -13.92 4.69 -20.87
C ILE A 192 -14.20 6.15 -20.50
N GLN A 193 -15.08 6.40 -19.53
CA GLN A 193 -15.41 7.76 -19.09
C GLN A 193 -14.24 8.49 -18.43
N LEU A 194 -13.37 7.75 -17.74
CA LEU A 194 -12.11 8.27 -17.19
C LEU A 194 -11.06 8.51 -18.27
N GLY A 195 -11.36 8.21 -19.54
CA GLY A 195 -10.48 8.53 -20.66
C GLY A 195 -9.31 7.57 -20.83
N ILE A 196 -9.37 6.34 -20.29
CA ILE A 196 -8.30 5.33 -20.42
C ILE A 196 -7.71 5.29 -21.83
N ARG A 197 -6.37 5.18 -21.91
CA ARG A 197 -5.66 5.10 -23.19
C ARG A 197 -6.08 3.87 -23.98
N ARG A 198 -5.83 2.68 -23.43
CA ARG A 198 -6.15 1.39 -24.07
C ARG A 198 -6.55 0.31 -23.08
N PHE A 199 -7.34 -0.63 -23.55
CA PHE A 199 -7.52 -1.94 -22.95
C PHE A 199 -6.52 -2.92 -23.55
N GLU A 200 -5.69 -3.54 -22.72
CA GLU A 200 -4.84 -4.65 -23.14
C GLU A 200 -5.64 -5.94 -23.11
N ILE A 201 -5.79 -6.56 -24.28
CA ILE A 201 -6.37 -7.88 -24.47
C ILE A 201 -5.23 -8.86 -24.70
N ARG A 202 -5.20 -9.93 -23.92
CA ARG A 202 -4.16 -10.95 -23.96
C ARG A 202 -4.72 -12.26 -24.47
N ASP A 203 -4.08 -12.82 -25.50
CA ASP A 203 -4.58 -14.05 -26.15
C ASP A 203 -4.49 -15.31 -25.29
N ASP A 204 -3.69 -15.27 -24.23
CA ASP A 204 -3.55 -16.32 -23.23
C ASP A 204 -4.53 -16.18 -22.04
N LEU A 205 -5.13 -15.00 -21.87
CA LEU A 205 -6.05 -14.72 -20.76
C LEU A 205 -7.53 -14.69 -21.17
N ILE A 206 -7.81 -14.34 -22.43
CA ILE A 206 -9.16 -14.09 -22.93
C ILE A 206 -9.43 -15.01 -24.12
N GLU A 207 -10.63 -15.56 -24.18
CA GLU A 207 -11.06 -16.39 -25.31
C GLU A 207 -11.34 -15.56 -26.57
N GLU A 208 -11.03 -16.11 -27.75
CA GLU A 208 -11.18 -15.44 -29.06
C GLU A 208 -12.56 -14.80 -29.26
N LEU A 209 -13.64 -15.53 -28.91
CA LEU A 209 -15.00 -15.06 -29.09
C LEU A 209 -15.36 -13.90 -28.15
N VAL A 210 -14.87 -13.92 -26.91
CA VAL A 210 -15.09 -12.86 -25.92
C VAL A 210 -14.33 -11.60 -26.34
N ALA A 211 -13.06 -11.75 -26.73
CA ALA A 211 -12.24 -10.66 -27.24
C ALA A 211 -12.88 -9.99 -28.46
N LYS A 212 -13.33 -10.78 -29.45
CA LYS A 212 -13.96 -10.27 -30.66
C LYS A 212 -15.22 -9.44 -30.36
N LYS A 213 -16.11 -9.95 -29.49
CA LYS A 213 -17.32 -9.23 -29.07
C LYS A 213 -17.01 -7.93 -28.33
N PHE A 214 -15.95 -7.90 -27.54
CA PHE A 214 -15.52 -6.70 -26.84
C PHE A 214 -14.97 -5.65 -27.81
N MET A 215 -14.09 -6.06 -28.73
CA MET A 215 -13.53 -5.18 -29.78
C MET A 215 -14.60 -4.61 -30.73
N GLU A 216 -15.75 -5.28 -30.89
CA GLU A 216 -16.87 -4.72 -31.67
C GLU A 216 -17.59 -3.56 -30.96
N ARG A 217 -17.43 -3.43 -29.63
CA ARG A 217 -18.07 -2.41 -28.79
C ARG A 217 -17.14 -1.25 -28.44
N VAL A 218 -15.83 -1.44 -28.61
CA VAL A 218 -14.78 -0.49 -28.24
C VAL A 218 -13.98 -0.15 -29.49
N GLY A 219 -13.70 1.13 -29.72
CA GLY A 219 -12.92 1.57 -30.87
C GLY A 219 -11.54 0.92 -30.93
N ALA A 220 -11.09 0.56 -32.14
CA ALA A 220 -9.82 -0.14 -32.35
C ALA A 220 -8.64 0.63 -31.73
N GLU A 221 -8.65 1.96 -31.78
CA GLU A 221 -7.63 2.84 -31.20
C GLU A 221 -7.43 2.65 -29.69
N LYS A 222 -8.46 2.16 -28.99
CA LYS A 222 -8.43 1.83 -27.57
C LYS A 222 -8.02 0.39 -27.28
N ILE A 223 -7.62 -0.40 -28.28
CA ILE A 223 -7.25 -1.79 -28.09
C ILE A 223 -5.74 -1.98 -28.30
N LEU A 224 -5.10 -2.53 -27.26
CA LEU A 224 -3.76 -3.12 -27.32
C LEU A 224 -3.91 -4.63 -27.31
N LEU A 225 -3.49 -5.33 -28.36
CA LEU A 225 -3.50 -6.80 -28.40
C LEU A 225 -2.12 -7.36 -28.11
N SER A 226 -1.99 -8.04 -26.99
CA SER A 226 -0.77 -8.70 -26.55
C SER A 226 -0.80 -10.17 -26.93
N CYS A 227 0.04 -10.56 -27.89
CA CYS A 227 0.21 -11.96 -28.28
C CYS A 227 1.14 -12.67 -27.29
N ARG A 228 0.68 -13.77 -26.69
CA ARG A 228 1.41 -14.56 -25.68
C ARG A 228 1.31 -16.07 -25.92
N THR A 229 0.40 -16.49 -26.78
CA THR A 229 0.24 -17.88 -27.19
C THR A 229 0.84 -18.10 -28.59
N VAL A 230 1.85 -18.96 -28.70
CA VAL A 230 2.44 -19.33 -30.00
C VAL A 230 1.36 -19.96 -30.87
N ASN A 231 1.18 -19.45 -32.10
CA ASN A 231 0.07 -19.83 -32.98
C ASN A 231 -1.33 -19.62 -32.36
N GLY A 232 -1.44 -18.67 -31.44
CA GLY A 232 -2.70 -18.26 -30.82
C GLY A 232 -3.63 -17.53 -31.79
N TRP A 233 -4.78 -17.11 -31.27
CA TRP A 233 -5.79 -16.44 -32.08
C TRP A 233 -5.45 -14.97 -32.38
N GLY A 234 -4.52 -14.35 -31.64
CA GLY A 234 -4.20 -12.92 -31.73
C GLY A 234 -4.00 -12.39 -33.17
N PRO A 235 -3.10 -12.99 -33.98
CA PRO A 235 -2.87 -12.56 -35.36
C PRO A 235 -4.11 -12.46 -36.24
N LYS A 236 -5.15 -13.27 -35.99
CA LYS A 236 -6.39 -13.26 -36.77
C LYS A 236 -7.20 -11.97 -36.58
N LEU A 237 -6.92 -11.18 -35.54
CA LEU A 237 -7.71 -10.01 -35.16
C LEU A 237 -6.92 -8.68 -35.25
N PHE A 238 -5.75 -8.66 -35.91
CA PHE A 238 -4.93 -7.45 -36.04
C PHE A 238 -5.66 -6.26 -36.69
N GLU A 239 -6.57 -6.53 -37.62
CA GLU A 239 -7.43 -5.52 -38.27
C GLU A 239 -8.38 -4.77 -37.30
N ARG A 240 -8.55 -5.25 -36.06
CA ARG A 240 -9.51 -4.73 -35.07
C ARG A 240 -8.85 -3.95 -33.94
N VAL A 241 -7.54 -3.71 -34.01
CA VAL A 241 -6.76 -3.17 -32.89
C VAL A 241 -5.89 -2.02 -33.33
N GLY A 242 -5.64 -1.09 -32.41
CA GLY A 242 -4.83 0.10 -32.66
C GLY A 242 -3.35 -0.12 -32.42
N LEU A 243 -2.99 -1.14 -31.64
CA LEU A 243 -1.60 -1.51 -31.40
C LEU A 243 -1.47 -3.00 -31.09
N VAL A 244 -0.43 -3.62 -31.63
CA VAL A 244 -0.04 -4.99 -31.28
C VAL A 244 1.19 -4.98 -30.37
N ASP A 245 1.19 -5.79 -29.31
CA ASP A 245 2.39 -6.15 -28.54
C ASP A 245 2.82 -7.56 -28.97
N TRP A 246 3.87 -7.60 -29.80
CA TRP A 246 4.40 -8.80 -30.43
C TRP A 246 5.68 -9.29 -29.73
N PRO A 247 5.75 -10.58 -29.31
CA PRO A 247 6.95 -11.15 -28.72
C PRO A 247 8.12 -11.22 -29.71
N ALA A 248 9.23 -10.58 -29.39
CA ALA A 248 10.41 -10.55 -30.26
C ALA A 248 11.08 -11.93 -30.39
N GLU A 249 10.85 -12.84 -29.45
CA GLU A 249 11.32 -14.23 -29.48
C GLU A 249 10.68 -15.04 -30.60
N TRP A 250 9.54 -14.58 -31.15
CA TRP A 250 8.87 -15.21 -32.28
C TRP A 250 9.36 -14.70 -33.63
N GLY A 251 10.33 -13.79 -33.63
CA GLY A 251 10.85 -13.13 -34.82
C GLY A 251 10.08 -11.86 -35.18
N LYS A 252 10.16 -11.46 -36.44
CA LYS A 252 9.45 -10.28 -36.96
C LYS A 252 7.94 -10.49 -36.90
N CYS A 253 7.20 -9.42 -36.61
CA CYS A 253 5.75 -9.44 -36.75
C CYS A 253 5.40 -9.75 -38.23
N PRO A 254 4.51 -10.73 -38.50
CA PRO A 254 4.26 -11.19 -39.87
C PRO A 254 3.44 -10.20 -40.71
N GLU A 255 2.71 -9.28 -40.07
CA GLU A 255 1.77 -8.36 -40.71
C GLU A 255 2.29 -6.91 -40.69
N GLU A 256 1.86 -6.14 -41.68
CA GLU A 256 2.17 -4.71 -41.83
C GLU A 256 1.28 -3.83 -40.92
N VAL A 257 1.38 -4.06 -39.61
CA VAL A 257 0.59 -3.36 -38.58
C VAL A 257 1.50 -2.70 -37.56
N ASP A 258 1.09 -1.55 -37.03
CA ASP A 258 1.83 -0.87 -35.97
C ASP A 258 1.95 -1.79 -34.75
N HIS A 259 3.20 -2.04 -34.32
CA HIS A 259 3.48 -2.94 -33.21
C HIS A 259 4.63 -2.50 -32.33
N ILE A 260 4.54 -2.89 -31.07
CA ILE A 260 5.63 -2.92 -30.11
C ILE A 260 6.27 -4.30 -30.17
N LEU A 261 7.59 -4.34 -30.26
CA LEU A 261 8.33 -5.57 -29.98
C LEU A 261 8.57 -5.67 -28.48
N SER A 262 8.15 -6.78 -27.87
CA SER A 262 8.31 -7.00 -26.43
C SER A 262 9.15 -8.23 -26.13
N VAL A 263 9.81 -8.20 -24.98
CA VAL A 263 10.49 -9.36 -24.39
C VAL A 263 10.08 -9.47 -22.92
N HIS A 264 9.79 -10.70 -22.51
CA HIS A 264 9.51 -11.05 -21.11
C HIS A 264 10.58 -12.01 -20.63
N GLY A 265 11.35 -11.65 -19.61
CA GLY A 265 12.52 -12.45 -19.25
C GLY A 265 13.22 -12.05 -17.96
N LYS A 266 14.46 -12.51 -17.80
CA LYS A 266 15.29 -12.20 -16.61
C LYS A 266 16.12 -10.93 -16.81
N GLY A 267 16.25 -10.11 -15.78
CA GLY A 267 16.97 -8.84 -15.81
C GLY A 267 18.43 -8.96 -16.27
N ASN A 268 19.11 -10.05 -15.90
CA ASN A 268 20.51 -10.30 -16.28
C ASN A 268 20.75 -10.57 -17.77
N GLN A 269 19.70 -10.69 -18.58
CA GLN A 269 19.77 -10.88 -20.04
C GLN A 269 19.39 -9.61 -20.83
N LEU A 270 19.33 -8.44 -20.17
CA LEU A 270 18.91 -7.19 -20.79
C LEU A 270 19.64 -6.89 -22.11
N LYS A 271 20.96 -7.06 -22.16
CA LYS A 271 21.75 -6.80 -23.38
C LYS A 271 21.36 -7.71 -24.55
N SER A 272 21.18 -9.00 -24.29
CA SER A 272 20.73 -9.95 -25.34
C SER A 272 19.32 -9.63 -25.81
N TYR A 273 18.42 -9.27 -24.90
CA TYR A 273 17.05 -8.89 -25.25
C TYR A 273 17.00 -7.58 -26.03
N SER A 274 17.79 -6.58 -25.64
CA SER A 274 17.90 -5.34 -26.40
C SER A 274 18.41 -5.58 -27.83
N LYS A 275 19.32 -6.53 -28.02
CA LYS A 275 19.80 -6.92 -29.35
C LYS A 275 18.68 -7.61 -30.16
N LEU A 276 17.98 -8.57 -29.55
CA LEU A 276 16.85 -9.28 -30.16
C LEU A 276 15.75 -8.33 -30.65
N LEU A 277 15.40 -7.33 -29.83
CA LEU A 277 14.43 -6.30 -30.19
C LEU A 277 14.85 -5.53 -31.45
N VAL A 278 16.12 -5.14 -31.55
CA VAL A 278 16.64 -4.40 -32.70
C VAL A 278 16.74 -5.28 -33.95
N GLU A 279 17.11 -6.55 -33.81
CA GLU A 279 17.23 -7.49 -34.93
C GLU A 279 15.88 -7.81 -35.59
N ASN A 280 14.81 -7.88 -34.79
CA ASN A 280 13.47 -8.19 -35.27
C ASN A 280 12.63 -6.96 -35.65
N ARG A 281 13.20 -5.76 -35.58
CA ARG A 281 12.49 -4.53 -35.97
C ARG A 281 12.06 -4.57 -37.44
N THR A 282 10.94 -3.93 -37.73
CA THR A 282 10.41 -3.69 -39.08
C THR A 282 10.14 -2.20 -39.28
N SER A 283 9.65 -1.80 -40.45
CA SER A 283 9.18 -0.42 -40.70
C SER A 283 7.95 -0.03 -39.87
N PHE A 284 7.19 -1.01 -39.38
CA PHE A 284 5.97 -0.82 -38.58
C PHE A 284 6.23 -0.94 -37.05
N THR A 285 7.49 -1.13 -36.64
CA THR A 285 7.84 -1.17 -35.22
C THR A 285 7.82 0.25 -34.65
N VAL A 286 6.78 0.55 -33.86
CA VAL A 286 6.57 1.88 -33.23
C VAL A 286 7.20 2.00 -31.85
N GLY A 287 7.72 0.90 -31.29
CA GLY A 287 8.40 0.91 -29.99
C GLY A 287 8.88 -0.45 -29.50
N PHE A 288 9.48 -0.44 -28.32
CA PHE A 288 10.13 -1.58 -27.68
C PHE A 288 9.72 -1.68 -26.21
N LYS A 289 9.47 -2.90 -25.74
CA LYS A 289 9.10 -3.20 -24.36
C LYS A 289 10.02 -4.24 -23.75
N LEU A 290 10.61 -3.92 -22.61
CA LEU A 290 11.30 -4.86 -21.74
C LEU A 290 10.51 -5.05 -20.46
N ALA A 291 9.88 -6.21 -20.29
CA ALA A 291 9.22 -6.62 -19.06
C ALA A 291 10.08 -7.68 -18.36
N LEU A 292 10.96 -7.26 -17.45
CA LEU A 292 12.01 -8.11 -16.91
C LEU A 292 11.83 -8.39 -15.41
N SER A 293 12.11 -9.63 -14.99
CA SER A 293 12.31 -9.99 -13.58
C SER A 293 13.60 -9.35 -13.08
N VAL A 294 13.48 -8.34 -12.22
CA VAL A 294 14.58 -7.55 -11.67
C VAL A 294 14.77 -7.91 -10.20
N GLU A 295 15.98 -8.33 -9.85
CA GLU A 295 16.31 -8.82 -8.51
C GLU A 295 17.10 -7.82 -7.68
N SER A 296 17.73 -6.83 -8.33
CA SER A 296 18.63 -5.88 -7.69
C SER A 296 18.52 -4.47 -8.29
N PHE A 297 19.01 -3.47 -7.55
CA PHE A 297 19.04 -2.10 -8.05
C PHE A 297 20.03 -1.92 -9.21
N GLU A 298 21.10 -2.72 -9.30
CA GLU A 298 22.02 -2.70 -10.46
C GLU A 298 21.24 -3.00 -11.76
N GLN A 299 20.41 -4.05 -11.74
CA GLN A 299 19.56 -4.43 -12.87
C GLN A 299 18.49 -3.37 -13.17
N LEU A 300 17.90 -2.78 -12.12
CA LEU A 300 16.96 -1.67 -12.27
C LEU A 300 17.63 -0.46 -12.94
N ALA A 301 18.85 -0.11 -12.53
CA ALA A 301 19.63 0.99 -13.07
C ALA A 301 20.02 0.74 -14.54
N GLU A 302 20.41 -0.49 -14.90
CA GLU A 302 20.68 -0.86 -16.30
C GLU A 302 19.42 -0.74 -17.18
N GLY A 303 18.28 -1.20 -16.67
CA GLY A 303 16.98 -1.03 -17.33
C GLY A 303 16.54 0.43 -17.47
N HIS A 304 16.78 1.24 -16.44
CA HIS A 304 16.53 2.68 -16.49
C HIS A 304 17.40 3.36 -17.56
N LYS A 305 18.68 3.02 -17.62
CA LYS A 305 19.59 3.52 -18.65
C LYS A 305 19.13 3.13 -20.06
N TRP A 306 18.74 1.87 -20.26
CA TRP A 306 18.19 1.39 -21.53
C TRP A 306 16.93 2.17 -21.93
N TYR A 307 16.05 2.48 -20.98
CA TYR A 307 14.88 3.33 -21.22
C TYR A 307 15.29 4.74 -21.68
N LEU A 308 16.24 5.38 -20.99
CA LEU A 308 16.67 6.75 -21.29
C LEU A 308 17.31 6.93 -22.67
N GLU A 309 17.91 5.88 -23.22
CA GLU A 309 18.50 5.92 -24.58
C GLU A 309 17.47 6.24 -25.68
N ASP A 310 16.19 5.92 -25.47
CA ASP A 310 15.10 6.28 -26.39
C ASP A 310 13.75 6.28 -25.65
N SER A 311 13.57 7.23 -24.74
CA SER A 311 12.42 7.27 -23.81
C SER A 311 11.07 7.44 -24.50
N GLN A 312 11.04 7.89 -25.76
CA GLN A 312 9.80 8.03 -26.54
C GLN A 312 9.31 6.70 -27.09
N ARG A 313 10.21 5.75 -27.36
CA ARG A 313 9.88 4.46 -27.97
C ARG A 313 10.16 3.26 -27.06
N ARG A 314 10.82 3.44 -25.93
CA ARG A 314 11.16 2.35 -25.00
C ARG A 314 10.30 2.39 -23.76
N SER A 315 9.78 1.22 -23.37
CA SER A 315 9.08 1.00 -22.12
C SER A 315 9.81 -0.06 -21.30
N PHE A 316 10.34 0.32 -20.13
CA PHE A 316 10.98 -0.60 -19.20
C PHE A 316 10.06 -0.86 -18.00
N LEU A 317 9.61 -2.11 -17.88
CA LEU A 317 8.62 -2.54 -16.90
C LEU A 317 9.27 -3.57 -15.98
N PRO A 318 9.99 -3.14 -14.92
CA PRO A 318 10.58 -4.06 -13.96
C PRO A 318 9.48 -4.84 -13.21
N MET A 319 9.74 -6.12 -12.99
CA MET A 319 8.88 -7.06 -12.30
C MET A 319 9.65 -7.75 -11.19
N SER A 320 8.97 -8.07 -10.11
CA SER A 320 9.46 -8.78 -8.96
C SER A 320 8.33 -9.60 -8.35
N LYS A 321 8.69 -10.60 -7.56
CA LYS A 321 7.68 -11.43 -6.90
C LYS A 321 6.86 -10.67 -5.86
N GLU A 322 7.44 -9.66 -5.22
CA GLU A 322 6.85 -8.94 -4.07
C GLU A 322 6.34 -7.53 -4.41
N GLY A 323 6.52 -7.05 -5.64
CA GLY A 323 6.20 -5.65 -5.97
C GLY A 323 7.27 -4.64 -5.53
N ARG A 324 8.53 -5.07 -5.38
CA ARG A 324 9.69 -4.25 -4.95
C ARG A 324 9.88 -2.97 -5.79
N TRP A 325 9.50 -3.01 -7.06
CA TRP A 325 9.70 -1.96 -8.06
C TRP A 325 8.40 -1.24 -8.45
N GLN A 326 7.32 -1.44 -7.69
CA GLN A 326 6.06 -0.72 -7.92
C GLN A 326 6.25 0.80 -7.94
N TRP A 327 7.05 1.32 -7.00
CA TRP A 327 7.39 2.74 -6.93
C TRP A 327 8.06 3.24 -8.21
N TYR A 328 8.93 2.45 -8.83
CA TYR A 328 9.62 2.84 -10.06
C TYR A 328 8.63 2.94 -11.22
N ARG A 329 7.76 1.93 -11.37
CA ARG A 329 6.72 1.93 -12.40
C ARG A 329 5.72 3.06 -12.19
N GLN A 330 5.41 3.38 -10.95
CA GLN A 330 4.53 4.48 -10.56
C GLN A 330 5.14 5.84 -10.88
N LEU A 331 6.46 6.01 -10.68
CA LEU A 331 7.11 7.29 -10.95
C LEU A 331 7.49 7.48 -12.42
N LYS A 332 8.06 6.46 -13.07
CA LYS A 332 8.62 6.58 -14.42
C LYS A 332 7.69 6.06 -15.50
N GLY A 333 6.78 5.15 -15.15
CA GLY A 333 5.90 4.52 -16.13
C GLY A 333 4.93 5.50 -16.80
N ILE A 334 4.48 6.55 -16.12
CA ILE A 334 3.59 7.58 -16.70
C ILE A 334 4.21 8.28 -17.91
N SER A 335 5.55 8.28 -18.01
CA SER A 335 6.30 8.84 -19.14
C SER A 335 6.66 7.80 -20.22
N MET A 336 6.15 6.57 -20.12
CA MET A 336 6.42 5.48 -21.07
C MET A 336 5.24 5.28 -22.03
N GLN A 337 5.57 4.83 -23.25
CA GLN A 337 4.58 4.51 -24.29
C GLN A 337 3.59 3.42 -23.86
N LEU A 338 4.01 2.53 -22.95
CA LEU A 338 3.18 1.51 -22.31
C LEU A 338 3.23 1.70 -20.79
N HIS A 339 2.05 1.84 -20.16
CA HIS A 339 1.91 2.07 -18.73
C HIS A 339 0.66 1.39 -18.22
N PHE A 340 0.83 0.20 -17.63
CA PHE A 340 -0.30 -0.60 -17.16
C PHE A 340 -0.66 -0.27 -15.71
N LEU A 341 -1.95 -0.14 -15.40
CA LEU A 341 -2.50 0.01 -14.03
C LEU A 341 -3.40 -1.17 -13.65
N ARG A 342 -3.56 -1.41 -12.34
CA ARG A 342 -4.50 -2.41 -11.80
C ARG A 342 -5.40 -1.79 -10.72
N LEU A 343 -6.62 -2.30 -10.55
CA LEU A 343 -7.52 -1.87 -9.46
C LEU A 343 -7.26 -2.63 -8.14
N GLY A 344 -6.98 -3.92 -8.25
CA GLY A 344 -6.75 -4.85 -7.14
C GLY A 344 -5.53 -5.73 -7.36
N TRP A 345 -5.53 -6.95 -6.82
CA TRP A 345 -4.41 -7.91 -6.93
C TRP A 345 -4.35 -8.67 -8.25
N GLY A 346 -5.35 -8.51 -9.12
CA GLY A 346 -5.51 -9.26 -10.36
C GLY A 346 -4.31 -9.21 -11.31
N LEU A 347 -4.07 -10.35 -11.99
CA LEU A 347 -3.10 -10.64 -13.06
C LEU A 347 -1.63 -10.91 -12.69
N GLY A 348 -1.28 -10.90 -11.41
CA GLY A 348 0.00 -11.48 -10.95
C GLY A 348 1.27 -10.67 -11.26
N VAL A 349 1.14 -9.42 -11.70
CA VAL A 349 2.29 -8.49 -11.84
C VAL A 349 2.25 -7.49 -10.69
N ASN A 350 2.88 -7.84 -9.57
CA ASN A 350 2.78 -7.09 -8.31
C ASN A 350 3.32 -5.65 -8.42
N ASP A 351 4.32 -5.41 -9.28
CA ASP A 351 4.89 -4.08 -9.53
C ASP A 351 4.02 -3.18 -10.41
N GLN A 352 2.92 -3.70 -10.96
CA GLN A 352 1.94 -2.87 -11.66
C GLN A 352 1.32 -1.87 -10.67
N PRO A 353 1.40 -0.55 -10.93
CA PRO A 353 0.85 0.45 -10.02
C PRO A 353 -0.67 0.33 -9.87
N LEU A 354 -1.17 0.75 -8.71
CA LEU A 354 -2.59 0.73 -8.39
C LEU A 354 -3.27 1.96 -8.98
N PHE A 355 -4.53 1.84 -9.39
CA PHE A 355 -5.27 2.94 -9.99
C PHE A 355 -5.33 4.17 -9.06
N PHE A 356 -5.57 3.97 -7.77
CA PHE A 356 -5.57 5.09 -6.83
C PHE A 356 -4.20 5.77 -6.74
N SER A 357 -3.11 5.02 -6.93
CA SER A 357 -1.78 5.61 -6.88
C SER A 357 -1.56 6.49 -8.09
N HIS A 358 -2.08 6.15 -9.27
CA HIS A 358 -2.04 7.05 -10.43
C HIS A 358 -2.67 8.43 -10.16
N HIS A 359 -3.83 8.48 -9.47
CA HIS A 359 -4.46 9.76 -9.10
C HIS A 359 -3.53 10.68 -8.28
N LEU A 360 -2.68 10.09 -7.44
CA LEU A 360 -1.77 10.81 -6.56
C LEU A 360 -0.55 11.39 -7.31
N TYR A 361 -0.19 10.87 -8.48
CA TYR A 361 1.10 11.17 -9.14
C TYR A 361 0.99 11.61 -10.60
N SER A 362 -0.21 12.02 -10.99
CA SER A 362 -0.59 12.31 -12.36
C SER A 362 -0.49 13.79 -12.72
N VAL A 363 0.22 14.55 -11.88
CA VAL A 363 0.68 15.90 -12.20
C VAL A 363 2.00 15.77 -12.97
N LEU A 364 1.93 16.08 -14.27
CA LEU A 364 2.98 15.96 -15.29
C LEU A 364 4.34 16.58 -14.90
N PRO A 365 5.41 16.20 -15.61
CA PRO A 365 6.55 15.44 -15.08
C PRO A 365 7.21 16.11 -13.86
N PHE A 366 7.30 15.37 -12.77
CA PHE A 366 8.12 15.77 -11.64
C PHE A 366 9.59 15.41 -11.92
N LYS A 367 10.49 16.35 -11.62
CA LYS A 367 11.95 16.13 -11.66
C LYS A 367 12.45 15.44 -10.40
N GLU A 368 11.73 15.63 -9.31
CA GLU A 368 12.14 15.25 -7.97
C GLU A 368 11.03 14.43 -7.32
N PHE A 369 11.39 13.54 -6.40
CA PHE A 369 10.45 12.79 -5.59
C PHE A 369 10.93 12.69 -4.14
N ALA A 370 9.99 12.43 -3.26
CA ALA A 370 10.22 12.09 -1.87
C ALA A 370 10.02 10.59 -1.66
N ALA A 371 10.64 10.03 -0.62
CA ALA A 371 10.44 8.65 -0.27
C ALA A 371 10.46 8.38 1.24
N VAL A 372 9.87 7.26 1.64
CA VAL A 372 10.31 6.54 2.84
C VAL A 372 11.14 5.33 2.40
N ILE A 373 12.31 5.15 3.00
CA ILE A 373 13.27 4.10 2.66
C ILE A 373 13.54 3.17 3.85
N GLY A 374 13.52 1.85 3.61
CA GLY A 374 13.79 0.80 4.60
C GLY A 374 13.21 -0.55 4.19
N ASP A 375 13.22 -1.54 5.09
CA ASP A 375 12.67 -2.88 4.83
C ASP A 375 12.24 -3.56 6.13
N PRO A 376 10.97 -3.98 6.30
CA PRO A 376 9.83 -3.84 5.38
C PRO A 376 9.32 -2.38 5.27
N ILE A 377 8.62 -2.07 4.17
CA ILE A 377 8.16 -0.69 3.88
C ILE A 377 6.65 -0.57 3.58
N HIS A 378 5.98 -1.67 3.24
CA HIS A 378 4.60 -1.68 2.75
C HIS A 378 3.56 -1.21 3.78
N HIS A 379 3.90 -1.27 5.07
CA HIS A 379 3.07 -0.86 6.19
C HIS A 379 3.26 0.63 6.58
N SER A 380 4.21 1.33 5.96
CA SER A 380 4.52 2.72 6.35
C SER A 380 3.37 3.66 6.01
N TRP A 381 2.99 4.49 6.98
CA TRP A 381 2.00 5.55 6.77
C TRP A 381 2.60 6.79 6.07
N THR A 382 3.92 6.84 5.87
CA THR A 382 4.61 8.03 5.33
C THR A 382 4.07 8.50 3.99
N PRO A 383 3.84 7.62 2.98
CA PRO A 383 3.30 8.08 1.69
C PRO A 383 1.94 8.78 1.84
N SER A 384 1.05 8.26 2.70
CA SER A 384 -0.26 8.86 2.94
C SER A 384 -0.18 10.11 3.81
N PHE A 385 0.65 10.09 4.86
CA PHE A 385 0.78 11.20 5.81
C PHE A 385 1.48 12.42 5.21
N GLN A 386 2.53 12.21 4.42
CA GLN A 386 3.30 13.27 3.79
C GLN A 386 2.71 13.74 2.45
N TYR A 387 1.64 13.10 1.97
CA TYR A 387 1.06 13.40 0.66
C TYR A 387 0.67 14.88 0.55
N ASP A 388 -0.16 15.40 1.46
CA ASP A 388 -0.68 16.77 1.36
C ASP A 388 0.44 17.82 1.46
N TYR A 389 1.52 17.51 2.18
CA TYR A 389 2.71 18.33 2.24
C TYR A 389 3.40 18.39 0.88
N PHE A 390 3.76 17.25 0.30
CA PHE A 390 4.49 17.21 -0.97
C PHE A 390 3.64 17.57 -2.19
N ALA A 391 2.33 17.33 -2.15
CA ALA A 391 1.39 17.70 -3.21
C ALA A 391 1.38 19.22 -3.46
N LYS A 392 1.54 20.05 -2.43
CA LYS A 392 1.68 21.52 -2.56
C LYS A 392 2.91 21.92 -3.37
N HIS A 393 3.92 21.05 -3.45
CA HIS A 393 5.16 21.27 -4.19
C HIS A 393 5.22 20.47 -5.51
N ALA A 394 4.15 19.79 -5.91
CA ALA A 394 4.12 18.87 -7.04
C ALA A 394 5.22 17.78 -6.96
N ILE A 395 5.51 17.30 -5.75
CA ILE A 395 6.49 16.24 -5.49
C ILE A 395 5.72 14.96 -5.11
N PRO A 396 5.94 13.83 -5.80
CA PRO A 396 5.38 12.56 -5.39
C PRO A 396 6.13 11.99 -4.19
N VAL A 397 5.45 11.27 -3.31
CA VAL A 397 6.06 10.55 -2.18
C VAL A 397 5.77 9.05 -2.26
N VAL A 398 6.81 8.21 -2.22
CA VAL A 398 6.68 6.74 -2.39
C VAL A 398 7.37 5.95 -1.28
N GLY A 399 7.00 4.68 -1.11
CA GLY A 399 7.76 3.74 -0.29
C GLY A 399 8.76 2.96 -1.14
N ILE A 400 10.03 2.89 -0.72
CA ILE A 400 11.09 2.15 -1.41
C ILE A 400 11.70 1.14 -0.46
N LYS A 401 11.63 -0.14 -0.85
CA LYS A 401 12.32 -1.23 -0.15
C LYS A 401 13.83 -1.08 -0.38
N LEU A 402 14.55 -0.68 0.68
CA LEU A 402 15.99 -0.45 0.67
C LEU A 402 16.62 -1.16 1.87
N THR A 403 17.55 -2.07 1.58
CA THR A 403 18.29 -2.86 2.58
C THR A 403 19.63 -2.20 2.92
N GLU A 404 20.30 -2.66 3.97
CA GLU A 404 21.65 -2.19 4.32
C GLU A 404 22.65 -2.45 3.18
N MET A 405 22.54 -3.59 2.50
CA MET A 405 23.37 -3.92 1.34
C MET A 405 23.13 -2.97 0.16
N ASP A 406 21.89 -2.53 -0.06
CA ASP A 406 21.61 -1.57 -1.12
C ASP A 406 22.24 -0.20 -0.80
N VAL A 407 22.25 0.21 0.48
CA VAL A 407 22.97 1.43 0.92
C VAL A 407 24.47 1.30 0.67
N ASP A 408 25.04 0.14 0.99
CA ASP A 408 26.47 -0.17 0.81
C ASP A 408 26.93 -0.17 -0.64
N ASN A 409 26.07 -0.66 -1.53
CA ASN A 409 26.30 -0.64 -2.96
C ASN A 409 26.10 0.77 -3.58
N GLY A 410 25.80 1.78 -2.77
CA GLY A 410 25.73 3.18 -3.19
C GLY A 410 24.41 3.58 -3.84
N PHE A 411 23.33 2.79 -3.69
CA PHE A 411 22.06 3.08 -4.38
C PHE A 411 21.35 4.31 -3.87
N LEU A 412 21.70 4.81 -2.69
CA LEU A 412 21.19 6.08 -2.23
C LEU A 412 21.62 7.24 -3.16
N ASN A 413 22.83 7.18 -3.72
CA ASN A 413 23.29 8.15 -4.74
C ASN A 413 22.51 7.99 -6.04
N TRP A 414 22.33 6.76 -6.52
CA TRP A 414 21.59 6.52 -7.75
C TRP A 414 20.13 6.98 -7.63
N LEU A 415 19.48 6.74 -6.48
CA LEU A 415 18.15 7.26 -6.21
C LEU A 415 18.11 8.79 -6.31
N HIS A 416 19.11 9.47 -5.77
CA HIS A 416 19.24 10.93 -5.91
C HIS A 416 19.41 11.35 -7.39
N GLU A 417 20.27 10.67 -8.15
CA GLU A 417 20.48 10.92 -9.58
C GLU A 417 19.19 10.82 -10.41
N ILE A 418 18.29 9.90 -10.06
CA ILE A 418 17.00 9.73 -10.75
C ILE A 418 15.86 10.59 -10.18
N GLY A 419 16.14 11.40 -9.14
CA GLY A 419 15.26 12.44 -8.61
C GLY A 419 14.96 12.42 -7.10
N LEU A 420 15.51 11.51 -6.29
CA LEU A 420 15.23 11.50 -4.85
C LEU A 420 15.79 12.77 -4.20
N LYS A 421 14.92 13.52 -3.50
CA LYS A 421 15.31 14.77 -2.84
C LYS A 421 15.03 14.82 -1.35
N PHE A 422 13.98 14.12 -0.91
CA PHE A 422 13.55 14.06 0.48
C PHE A 422 13.39 12.61 0.87
N ALA A 423 13.99 12.17 1.97
CA ALA A 423 13.81 10.79 2.42
C ALA A 423 13.55 10.71 3.92
N ALA A 424 12.45 10.09 4.30
CA ALA A 424 12.29 9.49 5.62
C ALA A 424 13.03 8.14 5.63
N VAL A 425 13.78 7.85 6.68
CA VAL A 425 14.58 6.62 6.81
C VAL A 425 14.04 5.80 7.96
N THR A 426 13.71 4.53 7.71
CA THR A 426 13.19 3.62 8.73
C THR A 426 14.12 2.41 8.94
N SER A 427 13.77 1.55 9.88
CA SER A 427 14.49 0.32 10.17
C SER A 427 14.67 -0.57 8.92
N PRO A 428 15.77 -1.34 8.82
CA PRO A 428 16.93 -1.39 9.71
C PRO A 428 18.01 -0.35 9.38
N ILE A 429 17.84 0.42 8.31
CA ILE A 429 18.96 1.14 7.69
C ILE A 429 19.35 2.47 8.36
N LYS A 430 18.63 2.94 9.39
CA LYS A 430 18.87 4.27 10.02
C LYS A 430 20.33 4.50 10.43
N LYS A 431 20.95 3.50 11.08
CA LYS A 431 22.36 3.56 11.48
C LYS A 431 23.29 3.50 10.27
N ARG A 432 22.97 2.63 9.31
CA ARG A 432 23.79 2.49 8.11
C ARG A 432 23.79 3.76 7.26
N VAL A 433 22.65 4.44 7.18
CA VAL A 433 22.52 5.74 6.53
C VAL A 433 23.25 6.83 7.31
N TYR A 434 23.24 6.81 8.65
CA TYR A 434 24.08 7.71 9.45
C TYR A 434 25.57 7.53 9.11
N ASP A 435 26.07 6.28 9.11
CA ASP A 435 27.46 5.99 8.75
C ASP A 435 27.77 6.43 7.31
N TRP A 436 26.82 6.25 6.39
CA TRP A 436 26.95 6.72 5.01
C TRP A 436 27.07 8.25 4.95
N VAL A 437 26.22 9.00 5.67
CA VAL A 437 26.29 10.48 5.75
C VAL A 437 27.65 10.91 6.31
N GLU A 438 28.08 10.39 7.46
CA GLU A 438 29.37 10.80 8.08
C GLU A 438 30.59 10.60 7.15
N ASN A 439 30.51 9.64 6.23
CA ASN A 439 31.56 9.35 5.26
C ASN A 439 31.34 9.98 3.87
N HIS A 440 30.16 10.56 3.60
CA HIS A 440 29.82 11.11 2.30
C HIS A 440 30.34 12.54 2.15
N LYS A 441 31.04 12.80 1.03
CA LYS A 441 31.52 14.15 0.72
C LYS A 441 30.34 15.11 0.64
N ASN A 442 30.50 16.30 1.21
CA ASN A 442 29.46 17.34 1.21
C ASN A 442 28.18 16.89 1.91
N SER A 443 28.27 16.28 3.09
CA SER A 443 27.10 15.98 3.89
C SER A 443 27.31 16.33 5.34
N LYS A 444 26.20 16.52 6.06
CA LYS A 444 26.21 16.94 7.46
C LYS A 444 25.01 16.39 8.22
N VAL A 445 25.25 15.96 9.44
CA VAL A 445 24.18 15.68 10.41
C VAL A 445 23.89 16.96 11.19
N ILE A 446 22.62 17.34 11.23
CA ILE A 446 22.11 18.54 11.90
C ILE A 446 21.37 18.11 13.17
N GLY A 447 21.76 18.69 14.31
CA GLY A 447 21.20 18.35 15.62
C GLY A 447 21.81 17.09 16.23
N GLU A 448 21.16 16.58 17.28
CA GLU A 448 21.62 15.39 17.99
C GLU A 448 21.20 14.10 17.26
N ALA A 449 22.17 13.24 16.97
CA ALA A 449 21.97 12.02 16.20
C ALA A 449 21.70 10.77 17.06
N TYR A 450 21.12 10.95 18.25
CA TYR A 450 20.87 9.95 19.30
C TYR A 450 21.17 8.49 18.90
N GLY A 451 22.35 7.98 19.31
CA GLY A 451 22.76 6.61 19.02
C GLY A 451 23.28 6.37 17.59
N SER A 452 23.83 7.40 16.94
CA SER A 452 24.35 7.34 15.56
C SER A 452 23.28 6.89 14.56
N SER A 453 22.13 7.56 14.61
CA SER A 453 20.93 7.20 13.84
C SER A 453 20.30 8.46 13.23
N VAL A 454 19.96 8.40 11.95
CA VAL A 454 19.19 9.43 11.24
C VAL A 454 17.92 8.81 10.66
N ASN A 455 16.83 9.57 10.69
CA ASN A 455 15.54 9.16 10.15
C ASN A 455 15.02 10.13 9.05
N THR A 456 15.79 11.17 8.72
CA THR A 456 15.36 12.24 7.81
C THR A 456 16.54 12.76 6.99
N LEU A 457 16.41 12.80 5.67
CA LEU A 457 17.40 13.29 4.71
C LEU A 457 16.81 14.37 3.79
N LEU A 458 17.67 15.29 3.37
CA LEU A 458 17.41 16.35 2.40
C LEU A 458 18.63 16.56 1.49
N TRP A 459 18.43 16.48 0.18
CA TRP A 459 19.45 16.87 -0.80
C TRP A 459 19.25 18.33 -1.23
N LYS A 460 20.24 19.19 -1.00
CA LYS A 460 20.18 20.63 -1.34
C LYS A 460 21.56 21.17 -1.73
N GLY A 461 21.66 21.85 -2.88
CA GLY A 461 22.89 22.53 -3.29
C GLY A 461 24.10 21.61 -3.49
N GLY A 462 23.87 20.34 -3.84
CA GLY A 462 24.92 19.32 -3.91
C GLY A 462 25.39 18.80 -2.54
N GLU A 463 24.74 19.22 -1.45
CA GLU A 463 24.95 18.68 -0.11
C GLU A 463 23.81 17.73 0.31
N VAL A 464 24.13 16.82 1.23
CA VAL A 464 23.12 16.01 1.95
C VAL A 464 23.04 16.45 3.41
N ALA A 465 21.90 16.97 3.82
CA ALA A 465 21.59 17.27 5.21
C ALA A 465 20.77 16.13 5.81
N ALA A 466 21.16 15.68 7.01
CA ALA A 466 20.48 14.60 7.72
C ALA A 466 20.11 15.04 9.15
N THR A 467 19.02 14.50 9.70
CA THR A 467 18.65 14.70 11.12
C THR A 467 17.86 13.52 11.68
N ASN A 468 17.57 13.57 12.98
CA ASN A 468 16.76 12.59 13.70
C ASN A 468 15.55 13.27 14.33
N THR A 469 14.36 12.97 13.82
CA THR A 469 13.08 13.49 14.32
C THR A 469 12.34 12.49 15.22
N ASP A 470 12.86 11.28 15.42
CA ASP A 470 12.23 10.28 16.30
C ASP A 470 12.20 10.78 17.75
N ALA A 471 13.22 11.54 18.18
CA ALA A 471 13.28 12.10 19.52
C ALA A 471 12.11 13.06 19.80
N VAL A 472 11.79 13.92 18.83
CA VAL A 472 10.63 14.84 18.90
C VAL A 472 9.33 14.04 19.00
N GLY A 473 9.18 13.00 18.18
CA GLY A 473 8.01 12.13 18.22
C GLY A 473 7.87 11.38 19.55
N PHE A 474 8.96 10.84 20.07
CA PHE A 474 8.96 10.10 21.33
C PHE A 474 8.59 11.03 22.50
N GLN A 475 9.20 12.21 22.59
CA GLN A 475 8.90 13.19 23.63
C GLN A 475 7.42 13.57 23.65
N ALA A 476 6.81 13.82 22.48
CA ALA A 476 5.39 14.10 22.38
C ALA A 476 4.51 12.93 22.85
N LEU A 477 4.87 11.69 22.47
CA LEU A 477 4.15 10.49 22.89
C LEU A 477 4.19 10.27 24.41
N VAL A 478 5.26 10.66 25.09
CA VAL A 478 5.43 10.35 26.53
C VAL A 478 5.05 11.49 27.48
N ALA A 479 4.91 12.72 26.96
CA ALA A 479 4.74 13.94 27.75
C ALA A 479 3.55 13.87 28.75
N GLU A 480 2.45 13.24 28.38
CA GLU A 480 1.22 13.19 29.20
C GLU A 480 1.01 11.85 29.92
N HIS A 481 1.86 10.85 29.67
CA HIS A 481 1.59 9.46 30.06
C HIS A 481 2.64 8.85 30.99
N VAL A 482 3.82 9.45 31.11
CA VAL A 482 4.88 8.90 31.97
C VAL A 482 4.67 9.29 33.43
N ALA A 483 4.22 8.31 34.21
CA ALA A 483 4.16 8.36 35.66
C ALA A 483 4.61 7.03 36.28
N GLY A 484 5.10 7.09 37.52
CA GLY A 484 5.43 5.90 38.31
C GLY A 484 6.65 5.10 37.82
N LYS A 485 6.63 3.79 38.06
CA LYS A 485 7.66 2.82 37.70
C LYS A 485 7.48 2.41 36.24
N VAL A 486 8.50 2.68 35.43
CA VAL A 486 8.47 2.42 33.98
C VAL A 486 9.36 1.23 33.62
N ALA A 487 8.78 0.23 32.95
CA ALA A 487 9.51 -0.85 32.31
C ALA A 487 9.52 -0.65 30.79
N VAL A 488 10.69 -0.78 30.16
CA VAL A 488 10.84 -0.71 28.70
C VAL A 488 11.12 -2.11 28.18
N TRP A 489 10.23 -2.65 27.35
CA TRP A 489 10.36 -4.01 26.80
C TRP A 489 10.92 -3.95 25.37
N GLY A 490 12.18 -4.34 25.18
CA GLY A 490 12.84 -4.30 23.86
C GLY A 490 13.61 -3.02 23.56
N GLY A 491 13.46 -2.46 22.35
CA GLY A 491 13.91 -1.09 22.03
C GLY A 491 15.41 -0.84 21.94
N GLY A 492 16.22 -1.79 21.46
CA GLY A 492 17.68 -1.56 21.33
C GLY A 492 18.05 -0.33 20.49
N GLY A 493 17.33 -0.06 19.40
CA GLY A 493 17.56 1.11 18.55
C GLY A 493 16.97 2.42 19.06
N THR A 494 16.05 2.37 20.03
CA THR A 494 15.40 3.55 20.63
C THR A 494 15.90 3.83 22.05
N GLU A 495 16.82 3.00 22.56
CA GLU A 495 17.30 3.05 23.94
C GLU A 495 17.88 4.42 24.32
N GLY A 496 18.65 5.05 23.44
CA GLY A 496 19.22 6.38 23.69
C GLY A 496 18.14 7.43 23.96
N ILE A 497 17.16 7.54 23.07
CA ILE A 497 16.04 8.49 23.15
C ILE A 497 15.20 8.24 24.42
N ILE A 498 14.92 6.97 24.72
CA ILE A 498 14.13 6.58 25.90
C ILE A 498 14.88 6.90 27.20
N ARG A 499 16.20 6.65 27.26
CA ARG A 499 17.00 6.92 28.47
C ARG A 499 17.06 8.40 28.81
N GLU A 500 17.14 9.26 27.81
CA GLU A 500 17.15 10.70 28.01
C GLU A 500 15.80 11.20 28.50
N SER A 501 14.72 10.76 27.86
CA SER A 501 13.36 11.20 28.16
C SER A 501 12.79 10.56 29.44
N ILE A 502 13.20 9.33 29.76
CA ILE A 502 12.76 8.58 30.96
C ILE A 502 13.98 7.96 31.69
N PRO A 503 14.81 8.76 32.38
CA PRO A 503 16.07 8.28 32.99
C PRO A 503 15.89 7.16 34.03
N LYS A 504 14.72 7.10 34.68
CA LYS A 504 14.38 6.12 35.71
C LYS A 504 13.86 4.79 35.15
N ALA A 505 13.63 4.68 33.85
CA ALA A 505 13.12 3.45 33.24
C ALA A 505 14.08 2.27 33.41
N ILE A 506 13.53 1.07 33.63
CA ILE A 506 14.28 -0.19 33.63
C ILE A 506 14.06 -0.88 32.28
N PHE A 507 15.15 -1.19 31.59
CA PHE A 507 15.11 -1.80 30.26
C PHE A 507 15.17 -3.32 30.38
N TYR A 508 14.37 -4.00 29.56
CA TYR A 508 14.29 -5.46 29.50
C TYR A 508 14.62 -5.95 28.10
N SER A 509 15.36 -7.05 28.04
CA SER A 509 15.57 -7.78 26.80
C SER A 509 14.31 -8.56 26.45
N ALA A 510 13.68 -8.21 25.33
CA ALA A 510 12.52 -8.96 24.85
C ALA A 510 12.86 -10.44 24.53
N ARG A 511 14.12 -10.77 24.22
CA ARG A 511 14.54 -12.15 23.91
C ARG A 511 14.72 -13.03 25.14
N SER A 512 15.24 -12.47 26.24
CA SER A 512 15.53 -13.24 27.46
C SER A 512 14.58 -12.96 28.61
N GLY A 513 13.75 -11.91 28.52
CA GLY A 513 12.89 -11.43 29.62
C GLY A 513 13.66 -10.80 30.79
N ALA A 514 15.00 -10.73 30.71
CA ALA A 514 15.85 -10.22 31.79
C ALA A 514 16.07 -8.70 31.69
N PRO A 515 16.24 -8.01 32.83
CA PRO A 515 16.66 -6.61 32.84
C PRO A 515 18.04 -6.46 32.19
N ARG A 516 18.26 -5.35 31.48
CA ARG A 516 19.55 -5.00 30.87
C ARG A 516 20.44 -4.26 31.88
N GLY A 517 21.71 -4.62 31.90
CA GLY A 517 22.71 -4.09 32.84
C GLY A 517 22.56 -4.66 34.25
N ASP A 518 23.23 -4.05 35.23
CA ASP A 518 23.31 -4.55 36.62
C ASP A 518 22.06 -4.23 37.47
N ARG A 519 20.89 -4.03 36.84
CA ARG A 519 19.67 -3.62 37.55
C ARG A 519 18.85 -4.83 38.01
N VAL A 520 18.31 -4.74 39.23
CA VAL A 520 17.36 -5.72 39.77
C VAL A 520 16.04 -5.64 39.01
N SER A 521 15.41 -6.81 38.79
CA SER A 521 14.08 -6.85 38.19
C SER A 521 13.06 -6.08 39.03
N MET A 522 12.23 -5.29 38.36
CA MET A 522 11.05 -4.68 38.93
C MET A 522 10.02 -5.75 39.36
N GLU A 523 9.37 -5.53 40.50
CA GLU A 523 8.24 -6.36 40.96
C GLU A 523 7.01 -6.14 40.07
N GLU A 524 6.59 -4.88 39.90
CA GLU A 524 5.45 -4.51 39.06
C GLU A 524 5.61 -3.07 38.52
N PRO A 525 5.46 -2.86 37.20
CA PRO A 525 5.47 -1.53 36.59
C PRO A 525 4.10 -0.87 36.64
N ASP A 526 4.09 0.46 36.76
CA ASP A 526 2.89 1.28 36.54
C ASP A 526 2.64 1.49 35.03
N LEU A 527 3.74 1.58 34.26
CA LEU A 527 3.76 1.81 32.81
C LEU A 527 4.74 0.84 32.12
N VAL A 528 4.29 0.26 31.01
CA VAL A 528 5.16 -0.49 30.09
C VAL A 528 5.30 0.27 28.77
N VAL A 529 6.53 0.61 28.40
CA VAL A 529 6.88 1.07 27.05
C VAL A 529 7.26 -0.14 26.21
N TRP A 530 6.39 -0.51 25.27
CA TRP A 530 6.58 -1.63 24.36
C TRP A 530 7.36 -1.20 23.12
N ALA A 531 8.52 -1.80 22.89
CA ALA A 531 9.43 -1.45 21.80
C ALA A 531 9.87 -2.71 21.02
N VAL A 532 8.93 -3.61 20.77
CA VAL A 532 9.12 -4.86 20.01
C VAL A 532 8.16 -4.89 18.81
N GLY A 533 8.70 -5.02 17.61
CA GLY A 533 7.92 -5.20 16.38
C GLY A 533 7.38 -6.63 16.20
N ALA A 534 6.32 -6.77 15.42
CA ALA A 534 5.63 -8.04 15.16
C ALA A 534 6.55 -9.13 14.57
N GLN A 535 7.56 -8.75 13.78
CA GLN A 535 8.54 -9.66 13.18
C GLN A 535 9.41 -10.43 14.21
N HIS A 536 9.37 -10.03 15.48
CA HIS A 536 10.12 -10.68 16.54
C HIS A 536 9.24 -11.54 17.45
N LEU A 537 7.93 -11.67 17.18
CA LEU A 537 6.95 -12.37 18.02
C LEU A 537 7.39 -13.80 18.39
N ASP A 538 7.93 -14.56 17.44
CA ASP A 538 8.38 -15.94 17.68
C ASP A 538 9.62 -16.04 18.57
N SER A 539 10.29 -14.91 18.81
CA SER A 539 11.57 -14.83 19.52
C SER A 539 11.48 -14.05 20.84
N ILE A 540 10.28 -13.68 21.28
CA ILE A 540 10.10 -12.92 22.51
C ILE A 540 9.72 -13.80 23.70
N GLN A 541 10.20 -13.39 24.87
CA GLN A 541 9.59 -13.69 26.15
C GLN A 541 8.59 -12.59 26.45
N TRP A 542 7.37 -12.98 26.83
CA TRP A 542 6.37 -12.03 27.29
C TRP A 542 6.73 -11.49 28.68
N PRO A 543 6.32 -10.25 29.01
CA PRO A 543 6.44 -9.76 30.37
C PRO A 543 5.76 -10.71 31.38
N PRO A 544 6.20 -10.72 32.65
CA PRO A 544 5.63 -11.59 33.66
C PRO A 544 4.10 -11.46 33.78
N LYS A 545 3.40 -12.60 33.85
CA LYS A 545 1.92 -12.65 33.90
C LYS A 545 1.29 -11.93 35.09
N HIS A 546 2.07 -11.72 36.16
CA HIS A 546 1.60 -11.02 37.35
C HIS A 546 1.64 -9.50 37.22
N TRP A 547 2.36 -8.95 36.22
CA TRP A 547 2.38 -7.52 35.98
C TRP A 547 1.00 -7.02 35.52
N LYS A 548 0.48 -6.00 36.20
CA LYS A 548 -0.75 -5.29 35.82
C LYS A 548 -0.47 -3.79 35.64
N PRO A 549 0.29 -3.40 34.60
CA PRO A 549 0.50 -1.99 34.33
C PRO A 549 -0.83 -1.30 34.07
N GLY A 550 -0.98 -0.05 34.52
CA GLY A 550 -2.14 0.76 34.19
C GLY A 550 -2.16 1.14 32.72
N VAL A 551 -0.97 1.33 32.13
CA VAL A 551 -0.79 1.81 30.75
C VAL A 551 0.28 0.99 30.01
N VAL A 552 0.03 0.73 28.72
CA VAL A 552 1.00 0.23 27.76
C VAL A 552 1.14 1.26 26.63
N ILE A 553 2.31 1.90 26.56
CA ILE A 553 2.69 2.76 25.43
C ILE A 553 3.44 1.89 24.42
N ASP A 554 2.89 1.72 23.24
CA ASP A 554 3.51 0.95 22.17
C ASP A 554 4.18 1.88 21.17
N LEU A 555 5.48 1.73 20.94
CA LEU A 555 6.20 2.55 19.95
C LEU A 555 5.81 2.17 18.52
N ASN A 556 5.18 1.01 18.33
CA ASN A 556 4.66 0.61 17.05
C ASN A 556 3.23 1.15 16.85
N TYR A 557 2.96 1.66 15.65
CA TYR A 557 1.64 2.11 15.23
C TYR A 557 0.88 1.05 14.41
N SER A 558 1.50 -0.08 14.10
CA SER A 558 0.88 -1.15 13.32
C SER A 558 -0.21 -1.89 14.12
N GLU A 559 -1.28 -2.28 13.43
CA GLU A 559 -2.41 -2.94 14.08
C GLU A 559 -2.15 -4.39 14.48
N ASN A 560 -1.08 -4.99 13.98
CA ASN A 560 -0.59 -6.32 14.36
C ASN A 560 0.48 -6.26 15.47
N SER A 561 0.67 -5.11 16.12
CA SER A 561 1.70 -5.01 17.15
C SER A 561 1.43 -5.96 18.33
N PRO A 562 2.43 -6.72 18.79
CA PRO A 562 2.31 -7.55 20.00
C PRO A 562 2.03 -6.74 21.27
N GLY A 563 2.36 -5.44 21.27
CA GLY A 563 2.06 -4.53 22.39
C GLY A 563 0.56 -4.38 22.63
N ARG A 564 -0.26 -4.40 21.56
CA ARG A 564 -1.73 -4.43 21.66
C ARG A 564 -2.23 -5.67 22.38
N GLU A 565 -1.65 -6.82 22.02
CA GLU A 565 -2.00 -8.10 22.64
C GLU A 565 -1.60 -8.13 24.12
N TYR A 566 -0.43 -7.58 24.45
CA TYR A 566 -0.02 -7.44 25.85
C TYR A 566 -0.99 -6.55 26.64
N ALA A 567 -1.35 -5.38 26.12
CA ALA A 567 -2.31 -4.47 26.76
C ALA A 567 -3.66 -5.16 27.02
N LYS A 568 -4.17 -5.91 26.03
CA LYS A 568 -5.39 -6.71 26.18
C LYS A 568 -5.26 -7.78 27.27
N LYS A 569 -4.11 -8.48 27.34
CA LYS A 569 -3.83 -9.52 28.35
C LYS A 569 -3.68 -8.96 29.76
N SER A 570 -3.08 -7.77 29.92
CA SER A 570 -2.91 -7.12 31.22
C SER A 570 -4.12 -6.31 31.68
N GLY A 571 -5.05 -6.02 30.76
CA GLY A 571 -6.17 -5.10 31.01
C GLY A 571 -5.74 -3.63 31.08
N ALA A 572 -4.57 -3.30 30.54
CA ALA A 572 -4.01 -1.96 30.54
C ALA A 572 -4.65 -1.07 29.47
N GLU A 573 -4.66 0.23 29.72
CA GLU A 573 -4.91 1.23 28.69
C GLU A 573 -3.82 1.14 27.61
N TYR A 574 -4.22 1.12 26.34
CA TYR A 574 -3.30 1.04 25.20
C TYR A 574 -3.13 2.40 24.54
N ILE A 575 -1.87 2.84 24.43
CA ILE A 575 -1.49 4.07 23.74
C ILE A 575 -0.64 3.70 22.52
N SER A 576 -1.11 4.10 21.34
CA SER A 576 -0.50 3.75 20.06
C SER A 576 0.70 4.66 19.74
N GLY A 577 1.70 4.11 19.07
CA GLY A 577 2.84 4.86 18.52
C GLY A 577 2.47 5.78 17.36
N SER A 578 1.18 5.87 17.00
CA SER A 578 0.68 6.76 15.97
C SER A 578 0.93 8.24 16.31
N GLU A 579 0.87 8.64 17.59
CA GLU A 579 1.22 10.00 18.02
C GLU A 579 2.71 10.29 17.82
N MET A 580 3.59 9.35 18.20
CA MET A 580 5.02 9.44 17.89
C MET A 580 5.25 9.58 16.37
N PHE A 581 4.57 8.75 15.56
CA PHE A 581 4.65 8.81 14.10
C PHE A 581 4.21 10.18 13.53
N LYS A 582 3.10 10.74 14.02
CA LYS A 582 2.61 12.05 13.57
C LYS A 582 3.60 13.16 13.90
N HIS A 583 4.06 13.22 15.15
CA HIS A 583 4.97 14.27 15.59
C HIS A 583 6.36 14.19 14.94
N GLN A 584 6.92 12.99 14.76
CA GLN A 584 8.17 12.85 13.99
C GLN A 584 7.97 13.22 12.51
N GLY A 585 6.79 12.97 11.95
CA GLY A 585 6.44 13.31 10.57
C GLY A 585 6.24 14.81 10.35
N LEU A 586 5.68 15.52 11.34
CA LEU A 586 5.60 16.99 11.31
C LEU A 586 6.99 17.63 11.46
N ALA A 587 7.85 17.08 12.33
CA ALA A 587 9.23 17.53 12.43
C ALA A 587 10.04 17.28 11.14
N GLN A 588 9.73 16.21 10.40
CA GLN A 588 10.28 16.00 9.04
C GLN A 588 9.87 17.13 8.09
N GLN A 589 8.59 17.52 8.09
CA GLN A 589 8.11 18.63 7.27
C GLN A 589 8.85 19.93 7.62
N GLN A 590 8.98 20.26 8.91
CA GLN A 590 9.74 21.43 9.36
C GLN A 590 11.20 21.41 8.90
N PHE A 591 11.86 20.25 8.94
CA PHE A 591 13.22 20.10 8.44
C PHE A 591 13.31 20.32 6.92
N TRP A 592 12.31 19.87 6.17
CA TRP A 592 12.21 20.06 4.73
C TRP A 592 11.72 21.45 4.31
N GLU A 593 11.05 22.19 5.20
CA GLU A 593 10.56 23.57 5.01
C GLU A 593 11.69 24.60 4.92
N LEU A 594 12.94 24.23 5.25
CA LEU A 594 14.14 25.05 5.10
C LEU A 594 14.55 25.30 3.63
N GLN A 595 13.60 25.47 2.71
CA GLN A 595 13.84 25.76 1.29
C GLN A 595 14.70 27.00 1.08
#